data_AF-A0A4P9Z6G1-F1
#
_entry.id   AF-A0A4P9Z6G1-F1
#
_cell.length_a   1.000
_cell.length_b   1.000
_cell.length_c   1.000
_cell.angle_alpha   90.00
_cell.angle_beta   90.00
_cell.angle_gamma   90.00
#
_symmetry.space_group_name_H-M   'P 1'
#
loop_
_entity.id
_entity.type
_entity.pdbx_description
1 polymer ?
#
loop_
_entity_poly.entity_id
_entity_poly.type
_entity_poly.pdbx_seq_one_letter_code
_entity_poly.pdbx_strand_id
1 'polypeptide(L)'
;MNRFHAVLAILGMIASIAQAEIVQINTPMGPFVPGGTATVTWTTDDSPNASSEVQIEAVSRDSSSVLQVANASPNARNVVWKIPNDIGGGTWFLRVNGASSPLFSGDFKVNGKNGSAPSNSSNNNNNNHNDKKPDDKKPANDKKQQQQDNNNNSNAKPSSDRKPAAATGGAGTLSIAAGLASLPVIALAGAQLL
;
A
#
# COMPACT_ATOMS: atom_id res chain seq x y z
N MET A 1 52.13 -35.29 -33.46
CA MET A 1 52.55 -34.64 -32.19
C MET A 1 51.41 -33.72 -31.76
N ASN A 2 50.56 -34.22 -30.87
CA ASN A 2 49.30 -33.59 -30.48
C ASN A 2 49.53 -32.60 -29.34
N ARG A 3 49.30 -31.31 -29.60
CA ARG A 3 49.32 -30.26 -28.57
C ARG A 3 47.94 -30.20 -27.94
N PHE A 4 47.80 -30.80 -26.76
CA PHE A 4 46.58 -30.74 -25.96
C PHE A 4 46.35 -29.31 -25.45
N HIS A 5 45.23 -28.72 -25.85
CA HIS A 5 44.71 -27.48 -25.30
C HIS A 5 44.00 -27.81 -23.98
N ALA A 6 44.59 -27.42 -22.86
CA ALA A 6 43.88 -27.46 -21.58
C ALA A 6 43.04 -26.19 -21.45
N VAL A 7 41.80 -26.24 -21.92
CA VAL A 7 40.79 -25.22 -21.62
C VAL A 7 40.25 -25.54 -20.22
N LEU A 8 40.75 -24.81 -19.22
CA LEU A 8 40.21 -24.84 -17.87
C LEU A 8 38.90 -24.04 -17.87
N ALA A 9 37.78 -24.74 -18.05
CA ALA A 9 36.46 -24.15 -17.86
C ALA A 9 36.20 -23.96 -16.37
N ILE A 10 36.40 -22.73 -15.87
CA ILE A 10 35.95 -22.35 -14.52
C ILE A 10 34.44 -22.20 -14.59
N LEU A 11 33.74 -23.24 -14.17
CA LEU A 11 32.30 -23.23 -13.95
C LEU A 11 32.00 -22.39 -12.69
N GLY A 12 31.82 -21.09 -12.88
CA GLY A 12 31.37 -20.20 -11.80
C GLY A 12 29.95 -20.55 -11.41
N MET A 13 29.77 -21.29 -10.31
CA MET A 13 28.46 -21.46 -9.70
C MET A 13 28.00 -20.11 -9.15
N ILE A 14 27.16 -19.42 -9.91
CA ILE A 14 26.41 -18.27 -9.41
C ILE A 14 25.37 -18.86 -8.44
N ALA A 15 25.69 -18.86 -7.15
CA ALA A 15 24.72 -19.17 -6.12
C ALA A 15 23.57 -18.14 -6.24
N SER A 16 22.44 -18.57 -6.79
CA SER A 16 21.26 -17.74 -6.89
C SER A 16 20.72 -17.55 -5.49
N ILE A 17 20.97 -16.37 -4.90
CA ILE A 17 20.36 -15.97 -3.64
C ILE A 17 18.89 -15.65 -3.92
N ALA A 18 18.06 -16.69 -3.90
CA ALA A 18 16.61 -16.54 -3.89
C ALA A 18 16.23 -15.55 -2.77
N GLN A 19 15.57 -14.45 -3.12
CA GLN A 19 15.02 -13.52 -2.12
C GLN A 19 13.62 -13.97 -1.71
N ALA A 20 13.20 -13.58 -0.52
CA ALA A 20 11.85 -13.85 -0.06
C ALA A 20 10.82 -13.13 -0.95
N GLU A 21 9.71 -13.76 -1.27
CA GLU A 21 8.63 -13.15 -2.04
C GLU A 21 7.73 -12.33 -1.13
N ILE A 22 7.35 -11.13 -1.56
CA ILE A 22 6.35 -10.34 -0.84
C ILE A 22 4.98 -10.95 -1.13
N VAL A 23 4.23 -11.30 -0.08
CA VAL A 23 2.89 -11.90 -0.20
C VAL A 23 1.77 -10.95 0.19
N GLN A 24 2.07 -9.93 1.00
CA GLN A 24 1.10 -8.93 1.42
C GLN A 24 1.79 -7.62 1.77
N ILE A 25 1.26 -6.50 1.27
CA ILE A 25 1.60 -5.16 1.76
C ILE A 25 0.54 -4.68 2.76
N ASN A 26 0.99 -4.14 3.89
CA ASN A 26 0.10 -3.70 4.95
C ASN A 26 -0.33 -2.25 4.72
N THR A 27 -1.59 -1.97 5.00
CA THR A 27 -2.12 -0.59 4.96
C THR A 27 -1.51 0.24 6.08
N PRO A 28 -0.83 1.36 5.78
CA PRO A 28 -0.30 2.23 6.82
C PRO A 28 -1.46 2.95 7.55
N MET A 29 -1.36 3.07 8.87
CA MET A 29 -2.40 3.68 9.70
C MET A 29 -2.23 5.20 9.80
N GLY A 30 -3.20 5.95 9.30
CA GLY A 30 -3.26 7.42 9.32
C GLY A 30 -4.45 7.97 10.12
N PRO A 31 -4.72 9.30 10.06
CA PRO A 31 -4.43 10.17 8.92
C PRO A 31 -2.99 10.68 8.87
N PHE A 32 -2.48 10.83 7.65
CA PHE A 32 -1.16 11.41 7.40
C PHE A 32 -1.27 12.88 6.98
N VAL A 33 -0.17 13.63 7.10
CA VAL A 33 -0.07 15.02 6.65
C VAL A 33 1.12 15.20 5.69
N PRO A 34 1.06 16.14 4.74
CA PRO A 34 2.20 16.47 3.88
C PRO A 34 3.44 16.82 4.70
N GLY A 35 4.62 16.32 4.29
CA GLY A 35 5.87 16.48 5.02
C GLY A 35 6.08 15.54 6.20
N GLY A 36 5.04 14.81 6.61
CA GLY A 36 5.11 13.79 7.65
C GLY A 36 5.82 12.51 7.19
N THR A 37 5.83 11.51 8.06
CA THR A 37 6.39 10.18 7.76
C THR A 37 5.37 9.09 7.97
N ALA A 38 5.37 8.08 7.11
CA ALA A 38 4.61 6.85 7.27
C ALA A 38 5.55 5.64 7.26
N THR A 39 5.28 4.64 8.09
CA THR A 39 5.98 3.36 8.00
C THR A 39 5.16 2.43 7.12
N VAL A 40 5.75 1.97 6.02
CA VAL A 40 5.18 0.96 5.13
C VAL A 40 5.79 -0.39 5.51
N THR A 41 4.96 -1.40 5.73
CA THR A 41 5.39 -2.74 6.09
C THR A 41 4.76 -3.78 5.18
N TRP A 42 5.37 -4.95 5.09
CA TRP A 42 4.87 -6.08 4.32
C TRP A 42 5.29 -7.40 4.96
N THR A 43 4.62 -8.48 4.55
CA THR A 43 5.00 -9.84 4.90
C THR A 43 5.61 -10.54 3.69
N THR A 44 6.53 -11.45 3.98
CA THR A 44 7.17 -12.29 2.96
C THR A 44 6.93 -13.76 3.29
N ASP A 45 7.04 -14.62 2.29
CA ASP A 45 7.18 -16.07 2.48
C ASP A 45 8.58 -16.54 2.01
N ASP A 46 8.82 -17.84 2.07
CA ASP A 46 10.10 -18.45 1.64
C ASP A 46 10.13 -18.76 0.13
N SER A 47 9.10 -18.35 -0.62
CA SER A 47 9.06 -18.54 -2.07
C SER A 47 10.13 -17.66 -2.72
N PRO A 48 10.89 -18.18 -3.70
CA PRO A 48 11.94 -17.42 -4.35
C PRO A 48 11.35 -16.30 -5.22
N ASN A 49 11.59 -15.05 -4.84
CA ASN A 49 11.41 -13.92 -5.74
C ASN A 49 12.57 -13.86 -6.73
N ALA A 50 12.23 -13.72 -8.02
CA ALA A 50 13.19 -13.52 -9.09
C ALA A 50 13.84 -12.12 -9.03
N SER A 51 13.17 -11.15 -8.41
CA SER A 51 13.68 -9.78 -8.26
C SER A 51 14.43 -9.59 -6.95
N SER A 52 15.58 -8.91 -7.04
CA SER A 52 16.33 -8.49 -5.86
C SER A 52 15.78 -7.23 -5.18
N GLU A 53 14.82 -6.58 -5.83
CA GLU A 53 14.28 -5.28 -5.45
C GLU A 53 12.82 -5.17 -5.90
N VAL A 54 11.98 -4.57 -5.06
CA VAL A 54 10.61 -4.21 -5.38
C VAL A 54 10.46 -2.70 -5.42
N GLN A 55 9.57 -2.22 -6.27
CA GLN A 55 9.18 -0.82 -6.32
C GLN A 55 7.85 -0.66 -5.57
N ILE A 56 7.83 0.24 -4.59
CA ILE A 56 6.63 0.59 -3.84
C ILE A 56 6.18 1.97 -4.29
N GLU A 57 4.89 2.11 -4.58
CA GLU A 57 4.28 3.35 -5.04
C GLU A 57 3.02 3.66 -4.21
N ALA A 58 2.77 4.95 -3.98
CA ALA A 58 1.50 5.45 -3.48
C ALA A 58 0.67 5.98 -4.65
N VAL A 59 -0.56 5.51 -4.77
CA VAL A 59 -1.47 5.83 -5.88
C VAL A 59 -2.70 6.51 -5.32
N SER A 60 -3.05 7.67 -5.89
CA SER A 60 -4.25 8.41 -5.51
C SER A 60 -5.50 7.72 -6.06
N ARG A 61 -6.57 7.64 -5.28
CA ARG A 61 -7.90 7.23 -5.76
C ARG A 61 -8.62 8.37 -6.47
N ASP A 62 -8.37 9.59 -5.99
CA ASP A 62 -9.11 10.79 -6.39
C ASP A 62 -8.48 11.48 -7.62
N SER A 63 -7.24 11.13 -7.94
CA SER A 63 -6.50 11.65 -9.09
C SER A 63 -5.67 10.54 -9.74
N SER A 64 -5.16 10.75 -10.94
CA SER A 64 -4.21 9.81 -11.60
C SER A 64 -2.77 9.95 -11.07
N SER A 65 -2.57 10.52 -9.89
CA SER A 65 -1.24 10.75 -9.31
C SER A 65 -0.64 9.46 -8.79
N VAL A 66 0.63 9.21 -9.14
CA VAL A 66 1.44 8.11 -8.65
C VAL A 66 2.74 8.68 -8.10
N LEU A 67 3.10 8.29 -6.88
CA LEU A 67 4.31 8.72 -6.20
C LEU A 67 5.17 7.51 -5.85
N GLN A 68 6.44 7.55 -6.18
CA GLN A 68 7.37 6.52 -5.72
C GLN A 68 7.59 6.67 -4.21
N VAL A 69 7.40 5.56 -3.49
CA VAL A 69 7.62 5.48 -2.04
C VAL A 69 9.06 5.05 -1.77
N ALA A 70 9.47 3.94 -2.37
CA ALA A 70 10.81 3.38 -2.24
C ALA A 70 11.08 2.34 -3.33
N ASN A 71 12.35 2.06 -3.58
CA ASN A 71 12.78 0.76 -4.06
C ASN A 71 13.46 0.03 -2.88
N ALA A 72 13.09 -1.21 -2.62
CA ALA A 72 13.54 -1.94 -1.43
C ALA A 72 13.73 -3.42 -1.72
N SER A 73 14.68 -4.06 -1.04
CA SER A 73 14.73 -5.52 -1.01
C SER A 73 13.50 -6.06 -0.26
N PRO A 74 12.83 -7.11 -0.77
CA PRO A 74 11.80 -7.85 -0.04
C PRO A 74 12.18 -8.19 1.41
N ASN A 75 13.46 -8.47 1.67
CA ASN A 75 13.96 -8.84 3.00
C ASN A 75 13.97 -7.68 4.01
N ALA A 76 13.84 -6.42 3.58
CA ALA A 76 13.81 -5.27 4.48
C ALA A 76 12.54 -5.24 5.36
N ARG A 77 11.43 -5.83 4.87
CA ARG A 77 10.10 -5.92 5.52
C ARG A 77 9.42 -4.59 5.86
N ASN A 78 10.14 -3.48 5.83
CA ASN A 78 9.61 -2.15 6.04
C ASN A 78 10.44 -1.07 5.35
N VAL A 79 9.80 0.07 5.08
CA VAL A 79 10.47 1.35 4.75
C VAL A 79 9.79 2.49 5.48
N VAL A 80 10.56 3.53 5.79
CA VAL A 80 10.03 4.81 6.26
C VAL A 80 9.85 5.72 5.05
N TRP A 81 8.60 6.01 4.71
CA TRP A 81 8.24 6.92 3.63
C TRP A 81 8.12 8.35 4.16
N LYS A 82 8.91 9.26 3.59
CA LYS A 82 8.71 10.71 3.79
C LYS A 82 7.66 11.20 2.80
N ILE A 83 6.50 11.57 3.33
CA ILE A 83 5.38 12.04 2.53
C ILE A 83 5.74 13.40 1.92
N PRO A 84 5.65 13.59 0.60
CA PRO A 84 6.00 14.86 -0.03
C PRO A 84 5.19 16.03 0.54
N ASN A 85 5.81 17.21 0.63
CA ASN A 85 5.13 18.42 1.14
C ASN A 85 4.03 18.94 0.19
N ASP A 86 4.10 18.54 -1.08
CA ASP A 86 3.21 18.93 -2.16
C ASP A 86 2.15 17.87 -2.50
N ILE A 87 2.12 16.75 -1.78
CA ILE A 87 1.09 15.72 -1.98
C ILE A 87 -0.31 16.32 -1.81
N GLY A 88 -1.21 15.97 -2.72
CA GLY A 88 -2.62 16.30 -2.60
C GLY A 88 -3.26 15.53 -1.43
N GLY A 89 -4.07 16.22 -0.63
CA GLY A 89 -4.94 15.53 0.33
C GLY A 89 -5.93 14.63 -0.41
N GLY A 90 -6.27 13.49 0.18
CA GLY A 90 -7.21 12.54 -0.44
C GLY A 90 -7.07 11.13 0.09
N THR A 91 -7.64 10.20 -0.66
CA THR A 91 -7.56 8.76 -0.45
C THR A 91 -6.45 8.17 -1.32
N TRP A 92 -5.58 7.40 -0.70
CA TRP A 92 -4.41 6.79 -1.35
C TRP A 92 -4.34 5.30 -1.01
N PHE A 93 -3.69 4.51 -1.85
CA PHE A 93 -3.33 3.12 -1.56
C PHE A 93 -1.90 2.87 -2.02
N LEU A 94 -1.26 1.82 -1.49
CA LEU A 94 0.07 1.40 -1.90
C LEU A 94 -0.02 0.30 -2.96
N ARG A 95 0.87 0.34 -3.94
CA ARG A 95 1.10 -0.70 -4.93
C ARG A 95 2.55 -1.18 -4.85
N VAL A 96 2.76 -2.49 -4.89
CA VAL A 96 4.09 -3.10 -5.03
C VAL A 96 4.23 -3.69 -6.42
N ASN A 97 5.27 -3.27 -7.14
CA ASN A 97 5.70 -3.86 -8.40
C ASN A 97 7.02 -4.63 -8.17
N GLY A 98 7.23 -5.72 -8.92
CA GLY A 98 8.43 -6.56 -8.78
C GLY A 98 8.26 -7.77 -7.84
N ALA A 99 7.06 -7.97 -7.29
CA ALA A 99 6.60 -9.30 -6.87
C ALA A 99 6.09 -10.08 -8.11
N SER A 100 5.85 -11.37 -7.95
CA SER A 100 5.29 -12.28 -8.97
C SER A 100 3.94 -11.79 -9.50
N SER A 101 3.21 -11.04 -8.68
CA SER A 101 2.00 -10.32 -9.07
C SER A 101 1.95 -8.96 -8.37
N PRO A 102 1.35 -7.92 -8.98
CA PRO A 102 1.15 -6.65 -8.30
C PRO A 102 0.34 -6.81 -7.02
N LEU A 103 0.88 -6.30 -5.91
CA LEU A 103 0.17 -6.31 -4.62
C LEU A 103 -0.34 -4.92 -4.30
N PHE A 104 -1.46 -4.87 -3.57
CA PHE A 104 -2.15 -3.65 -3.20
C PHE A 104 -2.46 -3.62 -1.72
N SER A 105 -2.26 -2.48 -1.07
CA SER A 105 -2.76 -2.26 0.28
C SER A 105 -4.25 -1.90 0.25
N GLY A 106 -4.85 -1.79 1.43
CA GLY A 106 -6.09 -1.03 1.59
C GLY A 106 -5.86 0.48 1.47
N ASP A 107 -6.95 1.23 1.56
CA ASP A 107 -6.94 2.69 1.46
C ASP A 107 -6.47 3.35 2.77
N PHE A 108 -5.75 4.46 2.64
CA PHE A 108 -5.39 5.35 3.74
C PHE A 108 -5.63 6.82 3.36
N LYS A 109 -5.69 7.69 4.37
CA LYS A 109 -6.01 9.12 4.20
C LYS A 109 -4.77 9.98 4.38
N VAL A 110 -4.60 10.92 3.45
CA VAL A 110 -3.67 12.05 3.56
C VAL A 110 -4.50 13.32 3.67
N ASN A 111 -4.28 14.10 4.73
CA ASN A 111 -4.94 15.37 4.95
C ASN A 111 -4.34 16.46 4.03
N GLY A 112 -5.05 17.58 3.87
CA GLY A 112 -4.52 18.73 3.13
C GLY A 112 -3.30 19.37 3.81
N LYS A 113 -2.64 20.32 3.12
CA LYS A 113 -1.40 21.01 3.55
C LYS A 113 -1.41 21.64 4.96
N ASN A 114 -2.57 21.79 5.59
CA ASN A 114 -2.74 22.34 6.94
C ASN A 114 -3.31 21.32 7.95
N GLY A 115 -3.25 20.03 7.65
CA GLY A 115 -3.91 18.99 8.45
C GLY A 115 -5.44 19.01 8.36
N SER A 116 -6.01 19.93 7.57
CA SER A 116 -7.44 19.97 7.25
C SER A 116 -7.85 18.63 6.64
N ALA A 117 -9.03 18.14 7.04
CA ALA A 117 -9.61 16.95 6.44
C ALA A 117 -9.57 17.09 4.90
N PRO A 118 -9.28 15.99 4.17
CA PRO A 118 -9.27 16.04 2.72
C PRO A 118 -10.61 16.58 2.24
N SER A 119 -10.57 17.56 1.33
CA SER A 119 -11.78 18.10 0.71
C SER A 119 -12.45 16.97 -0.07
N ASN A 120 -13.40 16.30 0.56
CA ASN A 120 -14.39 15.54 -0.18
C ASN A 120 -15.18 16.62 -0.93
N SER A 121 -14.85 16.84 -2.20
CA SER A 121 -15.70 17.59 -3.12
C SER A 121 -16.96 16.77 -3.37
N SER A 122 -17.80 16.67 -2.33
CA SER A 122 -19.17 16.23 -2.46
C SER A 122 -19.84 17.31 -3.31
N ASN A 123 -20.05 16.98 -4.58
CA ASN A 123 -20.75 17.81 -5.53
C ASN A 123 -22.19 17.95 -5.02
N ASN A 124 -22.42 18.91 -4.13
CA ASN A 124 -23.71 19.17 -3.52
C ASN A 124 -24.51 19.97 -4.53
N ASN A 125 -25.07 19.25 -5.51
CA ASN A 125 -25.94 19.80 -6.53
C ASN A 125 -27.28 20.14 -5.86
N ASN A 126 -27.30 21.29 -5.19
CA ASN A 126 -28.46 21.82 -4.48
C ASN A 126 -29.43 22.41 -5.53
N ASN A 127 -30.15 21.53 -6.22
CA ASN A 127 -31.29 21.94 -7.04
C ASN A 127 -32.43 22.36 -6.11
N ASN A 128 -32.42 23.65 -5.80
CA ASN A 128 -33.52 24.39 -5.21
C ASN A 128 -34.71 24.38 -6.18
N HIS A 129 -35.58 23.38 -6.07
CA HIS A 129 -36.87 23.37 -6.76
C HIS A 129 -37.93 23.98 -5.84
N ASN A 130 -38.04 25.31 -5.90
CA ASN A 130 -39.22 26.04 -5.44
C ASN A 130 -40.33 25.82 -6.46
N ASP A 131 -41.33 24.97 -6.17
CA ASP A 131 -42.63 25.04 -6.85
C ASP A 131 -43.78 24.56 -5.94
N LYS A 132 -44.34 25.54 -5.24
CA LYS A 132 -45.78 25.88 -5.19
C LYS A 132 -46.81 24.73 -5.15
N LYS A 133 -47.42 24.57 -3.97
CA LYS A 133 -48.70 23.88 -3.73
C LYS A 133 -49.86 24.57 -4.47
N PRO A 134 -50.80 23.82 -5.07
CA PRO A 134 -52.20 24.06 -4.77
C PRO A 134 -53.03 22.77 -4.58
N ASP A 135 -54.23 22.97 -4.04
CA ASP A 135 -55.10 22.01 -3.36
C ASP A 135 -55.87 21.01 -4.25
N ASP A 136 -56.23 19.90 -3.59
CA ASP A 136 -57.41 19.02 -3.72
C ASP A 136 -58.11 18.80 -5.07
N LYS A 137 -58.06 17.54 -5.55
CA LYS A 137 -59.24 16.73 -5.94
C LYS A 137 -58.89 15.26 -6.26
N LYS A 138 -59.44 14.34 -5.44
CA LYS A 138 -59.68 12.88 -5.67
C LYS A 138 -60.68 12.69 -6.84
N PRO A 139 -60.74 11.59 -7.65
CA PRO A 139 -60.74 10.12 -7.35
C PRO A 139 -59.93 9.25 -8.35
N ALA A 140 -59.83 7.92 -8.36
CA ALA A 140 -60.00 6.74 -7.49
C ALA A 140 -59.41 5.53 -8.29
N ASN A 141 -58.97 4.46 -7.59
CA ASN A 141 -58.60 3.11 -8.08
C ASN A 141 -57.41 3.03 -9.07
N ASP A 142 -56.52 2.02 -9.07
CA ASP A 142 -56.68 0.61 -8.74
C ASP A 142 -55.30 -0.06 -8.54
N LYS A 143 -55.26 -1.07 -7.66
CA LYS A 143 -54.40 -2.27 -7.67
C LYS A 143 -52.87 -2.21 -7.41
N LYS A 144 -52.56 -2.69 -6.19
CA LYS A 144 -51.66 -3.81 -5.86
C LYS A 144 -50.26 -3.83 -6.51
N GLN A 145 -49.25 -3.57 -5.69
CA GLN A 145 -48.13 -4.50 -5.53
C GLN A 145 -47.63 -4.43 -4.08
N GLN A 146 -47.72 -5.57 -3.41
CA GLN A 146 -47.14 -5.83 -2.10
C GLN A 146 -45.62 -5.84 -2.28
N GLN A 147 -44.93 -4.90 -1.65
CA GLN A 147 -43.51 -5.05 -1.38
C GLN A 147 -43.33 -5.22 0.12
N GLN A 148 -42.75 -6.36 0.42
CA GLN A 148 -42.70 -7.04 1.70
C GLN A 148 -41.70 -6.32 2.61
N ASP A 149 -42.19 -5.81 3.73
CA ASP A 149 -41.39 -5.34 4.84
C ASP A 149 -40.58 -6.50 5.43
N ASN A 150 -39.31 -6.60 5.08
CA ASN A 150 -38.35 -7.40 5.84
C ASN A 150 -37.58 -6.49 6.78
N ASN A 151 -38.26 -6.17 7.87
CA ASN A 151 -37.74 -5.52 9.05
C ASN A 151 -37.08 -6.60 9.92
N ASN A 152 -35.75 -6.73 9.85
CA ASN A 152 -34.97 -7.52 10.80
C ASN A 152 -33.52 -7.03 10.81
N ASN A 153 -33.23 -6.06 11.69
CA ASN A 153 -31.88 -5.98 12.22
C ASN A 153 -31.93 -5.75 13.73
N SER A 154 -31.88 -6.87 14.43
CA SER A 154 -31.76 -6.99 15.87
C SER A 154 -30.52 -6.25 16.33
N ASN A 155 -30.73 -5.17 17.06
CA ASN A 155 -29.69 -4.42 17.75
C ASN A 155 -29.17 -5.26 18.93
N ALA A 156 -28.33 -6.26 18.65
CA ALA A 156 -27.65 -7.06 19.65
C ALA A 156 -26.42 -6.30 20.16
N LYS A 157 -26.60 -5.64 21.29
CA LYS A 157 -25.57 -5.05 22.15
C LYS A 157 -24.46 -6.07 22.46
N PRO A 158 -23.18 -5.83 22.11
CA PRO A 158 -22.09 -6.67 22.57
C PRO A 158 -21.85 -6.43 24.07
N SER A 159 -21.99 -7.48 24.86
CA SER A 159 -21.58 -7.51 26.27
C SER A 159 -20.07 -7.26 26.35
N SER A 160 -19.70 -6.22 27.11
CA SER A 160 -18.32 -5.89 27.44
C SER A 160 -17.96 -6.62 28.73
N ASP A 161 -17.41 -7.84 28.63
CA ASP A 161 -16.81 -8.53 29.77
C ASP A 161 -15.71 -9.49 29.30
N ARG A 162 -14.51 -8.94 29.04
CA ARG A 162 -13.27 -9.72 29.05
C ARG A 162 -12.21 -9.01 29.89
N LYS A 163 -12.15 -9.51 31.13
CA LYS A 163 -11.06 -9.45 32.11
C LYS A 163 -9.66 -9.40 31.47
N PRO A 164 -8.79 -8.43 31.82
CA PRO A 164 -7.39 -8.44 31.39
C PRO A 164 -6.59 -9.50 32.16
N ALA A 165 -5.89 -10.35 31.43
CA ALA A 165 -4.84 -11.21 31.97
C ALA A 165 -3.55 -10.40 32.12
N ALA A 166 -2.97 -10.45 33.30
CA ALA A 166 -1.66 -9.89 33.61
C ALA A 166 -0.58 -10.57 32.76
N ALA A 167 0.21 -9.78 32.03
CA ALA A 167 1.43 -10.23 31.40
C ALA A 167 2.63 -9.62 32.14
N THR A 168 3.24 -10.47 32.96
CA THR A 168 4.50 -10.26 33.65
C THR A 168 5.66 -10.23 32.66
N GLY A 169 6.43 -9.15 32.70
CA GLY A 169 7.91 -9.11 32.69
C GLY A 169 8.70 -9.90 31.63
N GLY A 170 9.49 -9.17 30.84
CA GLY A 170 10.62 -9.74 30.08
C GLY A 170 11.46 -8.65 29.43
N ALA A 171 12.44 -8.13 30.17
CA ALA A 171 13.47 -7.23 29.68
C ALA A 171 14.44 -7.94 28.71
N GLY A 172 14.99 -7.21 27.74
CA GLY A 172 16.04 -7.73 26.86
C GLY A 172 16.45 -6.77 25.74
N THR A 173 17.22 -5.75 26.10
CA THR A 173 18.06 -4.94 25.21
C THR A 173 19.05 -5.79 24.39
N LEU A 174 19.30 -5.44 23.12
CA LEU A 174 20.64 -5.15 22.58
C LEU A 174 20.62 -4.76 21.09
N SER A 175 21.10 -3.54 20.84
CA SER A 175 21.42 -2.99 19.52
C SER A 175 22.56 -3.75 18.84
N ILE A 176 22.52 -3.89 17.52
CA ILE A 176 23.70 -4.19 16.71
C ILE A 176 23.71 -3.23 15.50
N ALA A 177 24.85 -2.57 15.35
CA ALA A 177 25.12 -1.50 14.43
C ALA A 177 25.55 -1.98 13.03
N ALA A 178 25.32 -1.09 12.05
CA ALA A 178 26.11 -0.78 10.85
C ALA A 178 26.73 -1.91 10.01
N GLY A 179 26.30 -1.97 8.75
CA GLY A 179 27.02 -2.62 7.66
C GLY A 179 26.67 -1.97 6.32
N LEU A 180 27.16 -0.74 6.07
CA LEU A 180 27.14 -0.14 4.74
C LEU A 180 28.26 -0.76 3.91
N ALA A 181 27.92 -1.78 3.11
CA ALA A 181 28.83 -2.28 2.09
C ALA A 181 28.80 -1.33 0.89
N SER A 182 29.93 -0.65 0.65
CA SER A 182 30.18 0.11 -0.57
C SER A 182 30.22 -0.85 -1.76
N LEU A 183 29.35 -0.64 -2.75
CA LEU A 183 29.38 -1.34 -4.03
C LEU A 183 30.39 -0.66 -4.97
N PRO A 184 31.23 -1.41 -5.70
CA PRO A 184 32.12 -0.83 -6.70
C PRO A 184 31.32 -0.38 -7.93
N VAL A 185 31.56 0.87 -8.35
CA VAL A 185 31.10 1.40 -9.64
C VAL A 185 31.97 0.78 -10.74
N ILE A 186 31.41 -0.13 -11.55
CA ILE A 186 32.06 -0.63 -12.76
C ILE A 186 31.77 0.36 -13.89
N ALA A 187 32.73 1.23 -14.19
CA ALA A 187 32.70 2.06 -15.38
C ALA A 187 33.05 1.22 -16.61
N LEU A 188 32.07 0.99 -17.48
CA LEU A 188 32.26 0.32 -18.77
C LEU A 188 32.80 1.34 -19.79
N ALA A 189 34.12 1.34 -20.01
CA ALA A 189 34.73 2.11 -21.08
C ALA A 189 34.44 1.43 -22.43
N GLY A 190 33.62 2.09 -23.26
CA GLY A 190 33.37 1.66 -24.63
C GLY A 190 34.60 1.85 -25.51
N ALA A 191 35.08 0.77 -26.12
CA ALA A 191 36.04 0.81 -27.21
C ALA A 191 35.30 1.11 -28.51
N GLN A 192 35.51 2.30 -29.07
CA GLN A 192 35.21 2.60 -30.48
C GLN A 192 36.34 2.04 -31.34
N LEU A 193 36.04 1.05 -32.18
CA LEU A 193 36.91 0.70 -33.31
C LEU A 193 36.60 1.63 -34.48
N LEU A 194 37.67 2.25 -34.99
CA LEU A 194 37.76 2.84 -36.32
C LEU A 194 37.83 1.74 -37.38
#